data_AF-A0A1R3UMI7-F1
#
_entry.id   AF-A0A1R3UMI7-F1
#
_cell.length_a   1.000
_cell.length_b   1.000
_cell.length_c   1.000
_cell.angle_alpha   90.00
_cell.angle_beta   90.00
_cell.angle_gamma   90.00
#
_symmetry.space_group_name_H-M   'P 1'
#
loop_
_entity.id
_entity.type
_entity.pdbx_description
1 polymer ?
#
loop_
_entity_poly.entity_id
_entity_poly.type
_entity_poly.pdbx_seq_one_letter_code
_entity_poly.pdbx_strand_id
1 'polypeptide(L)'
;MVSLPESGDPAIDERVDVCARISGWALWDEALAESLVENLKDLSRSDQRVLRLFEGLLRERRYRERLPAVVAELADLCPPIGREVPVRGPETDRSPSLPRRAVATARILAERLRGREDPHTAVPGLDHAVERLAAHPGLRAEALLLRLADLPTLTWNRNRILSAEVFETRVRAWADLAARHPGDRSAAPEAAVADLTPGRIVHGVGPRHLAVLLRHLLAPARRDDSEAGRLVGLVAVALAEREGRRQDWADPWARLIADLGASPHEDVRVAAWRAASL
;
A
#
# COMPACT_ATOMS: atom_id res chain seq x y z
N MET A 1 -46.45 5.91 46.01
CA MET A 1 -45.05 5.97 46.52
C MET A 1 -44.37 4.68 46.11
N VAL A 2 -43.67 4.71 44.99
CA VAL A 2 -42.96 3.55 44.43
C VAL A 2 -41.52 3.64 44.91
N SER A 3 -41.09 2.64 45.68
CA SER A 3 -39.70 2.43 46.08
C SER A 3 -38.97 1.68 44.98
N LEU A 4 -37.80 2.18 44.58
CA LEU A 4 -36.84 1.48 43.72
C LEU A 4 -36.02 0.48 44.56
N PRO A 5 -35.81 -0.76 44.11
CA PRO A 5 -34.67 -1.55 44.54
C PRO A 5 -33.50 -1.45 43.54
N GLU A 6 -32.36 -1.07 44.10
CA GLU A 6 -31.03 -1.68 43.95
C GLU A 6 -30.58 -2.12 42.54
N SER A 7 -29.78 -1.24 41.92
CA SER A 7 -28.39 -1.52 41.47
C SER A 7 -28.00 -3.00 41.32
N GLY A 8 -28.56 -3.69 40.33
CA GLY A 8 -27.94 -4.84 39.70
C GLY A 8 -27.12 -4.34 38.51
N ASP A 9 -25.81 -4.29 38.66
CA ASP A 9 -24.87 -4.03 37.58
C ASP A 9 -24.93 -5.21 36.60
N PRO A 10 -25.46 -5.05 35.36
CA PRO A 10 -25.32 -6.11 34.39
C PRO A 10 -23.89 -6.00 33.86
N ALA A 11 -23.00 -6.83 34.39
CA ALA A 11 -21.85 -7.31 33.65
C ALA A 11 -22.39 -8.03 32.41
N ILE A 12 -22.75 -7.26 31.38
CA ILE A 12 -23.18 -7.79 30.11
C ILE A 12 -21.95 -8.48 29.52
N ASP A 13 -22.12 -9.78 29.34
CA ASP A 13 -21.23 -10.71 28.66
C ASP A 13 -21.17 -10.36 27.16
N GLU A 14 -20.77 -9.13 26.81
CA GLU A 14 -20.77 -8.56 25.45
C GLU A 14 -19.75 -9.20 24.51
N ARG A 15 -18.91 -10.12 25.01
CA ARG A 15 -17.88 -10.80 24.22
C ARG A 15 -18.41 -12.00 23.45
N VAL A 16 -19.57 -12.55 23.80
CA VAL A 16 -20.02 -13.83 23.24
C VAL A 16 -20.95 -13.67 22.03
N ASP A 17 -21.61 -12.53 21.82
CA ASP A 17 -22.71 -12.46 20.83
C ASP A 17 -22.44 -11.63 19.55
N VAL A 18 -21.31 -10.93 19.46
CA VAL A 18 -20.95 -10.22 18.21
C VAL A 18 -20.44 -11.21 17.15
N CYS A 19 -19.58 -12.14 17.54
CA CYS A 19 -19.04 -13.17 16.63
C CYS A 19 -20.09 -14.23 16.26
N ALA A 20 -21.01 -14.56 17.17
CA ALA A 20 -22.10 -15.52 16.90
C ALA A 20 -23.13 -14.95 15.91
N ARG A 21 -23.50 -13.66 16.02
CA ARG A 21 -24.33 -12.97 15.02
C ARG A 21 -23.66 -12.85 13.64
N ILE A 22 -22.34 -12.75 13.59
CA ILE A 22 -21.55 -12.70 12.34
C ILE A 22 -21.54 -14.05 11.60
N SER A 23 -21.83 -15.15 12.31
CA SER A 23 -21.76 -16.51 11.78
C SER A 23 -22.96 -16.91 10.91
N GLY A 24 -24.06 -16.17 10.98
CA GLY A 24 -25.32 -16.51 10.31
C GLY A 24 -25.71 -15.59 9.16
N TRP A 25 -24.84 -15.30 8.21
CA TRP A 25 -25.18 -14.40 7.09
C TRP A 25 -24.61 -14.93 5.77
N ALA A 26 -25.41 -15.78 5.12
CA ALA A 26 -25.33 -15.98 3.68
C ALA A 26 -25.97 -14.75 3.01
N LEU A 27 -25.26 -14.17 2.03
CA LEU A 27 -25.66 -13.01 1.21
C LEU A 27 -25.76 -11.68 1.99
N TRP A 28 -24.59 -11.11 2.25
CA TRP A 28 -24.46 -9.68 2.56
C TRP A 28 -24.66 -8.88 1.24
N ASP A 29 -25.28 -7.71 1.28
CA ASP A 29 -25.67 -6.89 0.12
C ASP A 29 -25.07 -5.47 0.18
N GLU A 30 -25.42 -4.62 -0.80
CA GLU A 30 -24.96 -3.23 -0.96
C GLU A 30 -25.20 -2.36 0.29
N ALA A 31 -26.30 -2.62 1.02
CA ALA A 31 -26.71 -1.85 2.19
C ALA A 31 -25.71 -1.94 3.37
N LEU A 32 -24.93 -3.02 3.45
CA LEU A 32 -23.99 -3.21 4.55
C LEU A 32 -22.64 -2.53 4.30
N ALA A 33 -22.22 -2.40 3.04
CA ALA A 33 -21.09 -1.55 2.66
C ALA A 33 -21.39 -0.06 2.92
N GLU A 34 -22.60 0.38 2.59
CA GLU A 34 -23.09 1.71 2.93
C GLU A 34 -23.11 1.91 4.45
N SER A 35 -23.62 0.94 5.21
CA SER A 35 -23.59 0.97 6.67
C SER A 35 -22.17 1.11 7.24
N LEU A 36 -21.18 0.42 6.68
CA LEU A 36 -19.77 0.54 7.07
C LEU A 36 -19.23 1.95 6.83
N VAL A 37 -19.51 2.50 5.66
CA VAL A 37 -19.14 3.86 5.26
C VAL A 37 -19.80 4.88 6.19
N GLU A 38 -21.08 4.72 6.52
CA GLU A 38 -21.79 5.56 7.49
C GLU A 38 -21.19 5.45 8.90
N ASN A 39 -20.80 4.25 9.34
CA ASN A 39 -20.10 4.07 10.61
C ASN A 39 -18.71 4.75 10.63
N LEU A 40 -18.01 4.76 9.49
CA LEU A 40 -16.72 5.45 9.32
C LEU A 40 -16.87 6.97 9.22
N LYS A 41 -18.04 7.47 8.81
CA LYS A 41 -18.38 8.90 8.85
C LYS A 41 -18.83 9.37 10.23
N ASP A 42 -19.44 8.49 11.03
CA ASP A 42 -19.99 8.83 12.33
C ASP A 42 -18.88 9.16 13.35
N LEU A 43 -18.55 10.45 13.45
CA LEU A 43 -17.52 10.97 14.36
C LEU A 43 -17.94 10.94 15.84
N SER A 44 -19.21 10.64 16.14
CA SER A 44 -19.65 10.41 17.53
C SER A 44 -19.11 9.08 18.09
N ARG A 45 -18.75 8.15 17.19
CA ARG A 45 -18.15 6.85 17.55
C ARG A 45 -16.65 6.97 17.76
N SER A 46 -16.10 6.12 18.63
CA SER A 46 -14.65 6.05 18.81
C SER A 46 -13.97 5.42 17.60
N ASP A 47 -12.83 5.98 17.17
CA ASP A 47 -11.99 5.44 16.09
C ASP A 47 -11.68 3.96 16.32
N GLN A 48 -11.33 3.59 17.55
CA GLN A 48 -10.95 2.22 17.90
C GLN A 48 -12.11 1.21 17.70
N ARG A 49 -13.36 1.61 17.91
CA ARG A 49 -14.51 0.72 17.70
C ARG A 49 -14.75 0.50 16.22
N VAL A 50 -14.70 1.58 15.43
CA VAL A 50 -14.96 1.52 13.98
C VAL A 50 -13.83 0.81 13.24
N LEU A 51 -12.57 1.08 13.60
CA LEU A 51 -11.41 0.40 12.99
C LEU A 51 -11.38 -1.09 13.31
N ARG A 52 -11.73 -1.50 14.54
CA ARG A 52 -11.86 -2.93 14.88
C ARG A 52 -12.93 -3.64 14.05
N LEU A 53 -14.04 -2.95 13.75
CA LEU A 53 -15.08 -3.49 12.87
C LEU A 53 -14.56 -3.63 11.44
N PHE A 54 -13.87 -2.62 10.92
CA PHE A 54 -13.22 -2.67 9.61
C PHE A 54 -12.19 -3.81 9.51
N GLU A 55 -11.33 -3.97 10.51
CA GLU A 55 -10.37 -5.07 10.60
C GLU A 55 -11.03 -6.45 10.66
N GLY A 56 -12.15 -6.57 11.39
CA GLY A 56 -12.94 -7.80 11.50
C GLY A 56 -13.46 -8.25 10.14
N LEU A 57 -14.10 -7.33 9.40
CA LEU A 57 -14.58 -7.60 8.03
C LEU A 57 -13.45 -8.05 7.11
N LEU A 58 -12.29 -7.43 7.26
CA LEU A 58 -11.08 -7.82 6.54
C LEU A 58 -10.55 -9.21 6.88
N ARG A 59 -10.67 -9.67 8.14
CA ARG A 59 -10.24 -11.03 8.54
C ARG A 59 -11.13 -12.09 7.93
N GLU A 60 -12.43 -11.82 7.79
CA GLU A 60 -13.40 -12.77 7.25
C GLU A 60 -13.28 -12.97 5.73
N ARG A 61 -12.37 -12.24 5.05
CA ARG A 61 -12.16 -12.24 3.59
C ARG A 61 -13.42 -11.89 2.77
N ARG A 62 -14.52 -11.53 3.43
CA ARG A 62 -15.74 -11.01 2.82
C ARG A 62 -15.49 -9.56 2.38
N TYR A 63 -16.04 -9.13 1.25
CA TYR A 63 -15.97 -7.73 0.76
C TYR A 63 -14.60 -7.17 0.39
N ARG A 64 -13.57 -8.00 0.25
CA ARG A 64 -12.20 -7.56 -0.09
C ARG A 64 -12.15 -6.62 -1.30
N GLU A 65 -13.02 -6.82 -2.27
CA GLU A 65 -13.11 -6.03 -3.51
C GLU A 65 -13.71 -4.63 -3.32
N ARG A 66 -14.47 -4.40 -2.24
CA ARG A 66 -15.11 -3.10 -1.94
C ARG A 66 -14.28 -2.23 -1.00
N LEU A 67 -13.28 -2.79 -0.30
CA LEU A 67 -12.47 -2.04 0.66
C LEU A 67 -11.69 -0.87 0.04
N PRO A 68 -11.14 -0.99 -1.19
CA PRO A 68 -10.58 0.18 -1.86
C PRO A 68 -11.62 1.27 -2.10
N ALA A 69 -12.86 0.92 -2.45
CA ALA A 69 -13.93 1.90 -2.64
C ALA A 69 -14.26 2.64 -1.33
N VAL A 70 -14.31 1.93 -0.20
CA VAL A 70 -14.48 2.56 1.13
C VAL A 70 -13.36 3.56 1.43
N VAL A 71 -12.11 3.23 1.10
CA VAL A 71 -10.97 4.15 1.25
C VAL A 71 -11.12 5.38 0.34
N ALA A 72 -11.54 5.17 -0.92
CA ALA A 72 -11.79 6.26 -1.87
C ALA A 72 -12.89 7.21 -1.36
N GLU A 73 -14.02 6.66 -0.91
CA GLU A 73 -15.13 7.43 -0.37
C GLU A 73 -14.73 8.22 0.89
N LEU A 74 -13.91 7.65 1.77
CA LEU A 74 -13.39 8.40 2.92
C LEU A 74 -12.45 9.53 2.53
N ALA A 75 -11.60 9.32 1.51
CA ALA A 75 -10.73 10.37 1.00
C ALA A 75 -11.55 11.55 0.43
N ASP A 76 -12.67 11.26 -0.23
CA ASP A 76 -13.57 12.26 -0.84
C ASP A 76 -14.27 13.14 0.19
N LEU A 77 -14.47 12.61 1.38
CA LEU A 77 -15.12 13.30 2.49
C LEU A 77 -14.13 14.06 3.37
N CYS A 78 -12.82 13.90 3.13
CA CYS A 78 -11.81 14.65 3.86
C CYS A 78 -11.84 16.14 3.45
N PRO A 79 -11.97 17.07 4.40
CA PRO A 79 -11.96 18.49 4.09
C PRO A 79 -10.56 18.89 3.58
N PRO A 80 -10.46 19.75 2.54
CA PRO A 80 -9.18 20.18 2.00
C PRO A 80 -8.35 20.89 3.08
N ILE A 81 -7.03 20.66 3.06
CA ILE A 81 -6.08 21.32 3.97
C ILE A 81 -6.22 22.84 3.84
N GLY A 82 -6.38 23.53 4.97
CA GLY A 82 -6.46 24.98 5.02
C GLY A 82 -7.88 25.56 5.17
N ARG A 83 -8.95 24.74 5.14
CA ARG A 83 -10.21 25.16 5.77
C ARG A 83 -9.99 25.13 7.27
N GLU A 84 -10.20 26.26 7.93
CA GLU A 84 -10.06 26.48 9.37
C GLU A 84 -10.75 25.37 10.18
N VAL A 85 -10.00 24.30 10.46
CA VAL A 85 -10.25 23.47 11.63
C VAL A 85 -9.72 24.34 12.76
N PRO A 86 -10.56 24.76 13.73
CA PRO A 86 -10.12 25.64 14.79
C PRO A 86 -8.84 25.09 15.42
N VAL A 87 -7.83 25.95 15.60
CA VAL A 87 -6.58 25.61 16.28
C VAL A 87 -6.96 25.13 17.68
N ARG A 88 -6.91 23.82 17.90
CA ARG A 88 -7.45 23.14 19.09
C ARG A 88 -6.31 22.46 19.86
N GLY A 89 -6.43 22.45 21.19
CA GLY A 89 -5.36 22.11 22.12
C GLY A 89 -4.95 20.62 22.16
N PRO A 90 -3.89 20.30 22.92
CA PRO A 90 -3.21 18.99 22.91
C PRO A 90 -4.06 17.80 23.38
N GLU A 91 -5.18 18.01 24.09
CA GLU A 91 -6.10 16.94 24.48
C GLU A 91 -7.03 16.49 23.33
N THR A 92 -7.25 17.35 22.33
CA THR A 92 -8.12 17.14 21.16
C THR A 92 -7.44 16.51 19.94
N ASP A 93 -6.11 16.35 19.95
CA ASP A 93 -5.37 15.58 18.93
C ASP A 93 -5.76 14.09 18.89
N ARG A 94 -6.49 13.65 19.92
CA ARG A 94 -7.04 12.29 20.06
C ARG A 94 -8.49 12.17 19.56
N SER A 95 -9.14 13.27 19.17
CA SER A 95 -10.53 13.23 18.72
C SER A 95 -10.66 12.56 17.34
N PRO A 96 -11.72 11.76 17.12
CA PRO A 96 -12.03 11.20 15.81
C PRO A 96 -12.07 12.25 14.71
N SER A 97 -11.40 12.01 13.59
CA SER A 97 -11.49 12.85 12.39
C SER A 97 -11.47 12.01 11.12
N LEU A 98 -12.10 12.50 10.06
CA LEU A 98 -12.15 11.80 8.76
C LEU A 98 -10.75 11.54 8.17
N PRO A 99 -9.80 12.51 8.16
CA PRO A 99 -8.45 12.23 7.69
C PRO A 99 -7.74 11.14 8.50
N ARG A 100 -7.87 11.14 9.84
CA ARG A 100 -7.29 10.08 10.68
C ARG A 100 -7.87 8.71 10.37
N ARG A 101 -9.19 8.63 10.17
CA ARG A 101 -9.86 7.38 9.79
C ARG A 101 -9.43 6.94 8.41
N ALA A 102 -9.38 7.83 7.42
CA ALA A 102 -8.89 7.54 6.07
C ALA A 102 -7.45 6.99 6.11
N VAL A 103 -6.56 7.63 6.88
CA VAL A 103 -5.18 7.16 7.09
C VAL A 103 -5.14 5.77 7.70
N ALA A 104 -5.87 5.54 8.79
CA ALA A 104 -5.89 4.25 9.47
C ALA A 104 -6.45 3.14 8.57
N THR A 105 -7.56 3.39 7.89
CA THR A 105 -8.17 2.45 6.95
C THR A 105 -7.24 2.13 5.77
N ALA A 106 -6.56 3.14 5.20
CA ALA A 106 -5.58 2.93 4.14
C ALA A 106 -4.37 2.10 4.60
N ARG A 107 -3.88 2.31 5.82
CA ARG A 107 -2.78 1.51 6.39
C ARG A 107 -3.18 0.06 6.63
N ILE A 108 -4.39 -0.17 7.15
CA ILE A 108 -4.94 -1.52 7.30
C ILE A 108 -5.06 -2.19 5.93
N LEU A 109 -5.56 -1.49 4.91
CA LEU A 109 -5.62 -2.01 3.53
C LEU A 109 -4.23 -2.36 3.01
N ALA A 110 -3.24 -1.49 3.22
CA ALA A 110 -1.87 -1.75 2.82
C ALA A 110 -1.29 -3.02 3.47
N GLU A 111 -1.44 -3.19 4.78
CA GLU A 111 -1.02 -4.42 5.48
C GLU A 111 -1.64 -5.67 4.85
N ARG A 112 -2.89 -5.58 4.43
CA ARG A 112 -3.60 -6.67 3.75
C ARG A 112 -3.12 -6.91 2.33
N LEU A 113 -2.79 -5.85 1.59
CA LEU A 113 -2.12 -5.94 0.29
C LEU A 113 -0.75 -6.63 0.44
N ARG A 114 -0.05 -6.42 1.56
CA ARG A 114 1.22 -7.10 1.81
C ARG A 114 1.08 -8.58 2.11
N GLY A 115 -0.01 -9.00 2.76
CA GLY A 115 -0.25 -10.39 3.15
C GLY A 115 -1.07 -11.22 2.16
N ARG A 116 -1.20 -10.80 0.88
CA ARG A 116 -2.04 -11.51 -0.09
C ARG A 116 -1.43 -12.83 -0.54
N GLU A 117 -2.26 -13.88 -0.61
CA GLU A 117 -1.88 -15.18 -1.16
C GLU A 117 -1.65 -15.16 -2.68
N ASP A 118 -2.49 -14.42 -3.43
CA ASP A 118 -2.30 -14.16 -4.86
C ASP A 118 -1.90 -12.69 -5.07
N PRO A 119 -0.59 -12.40 -5.20
CA PRO A 119 -0.11 -11.05 -5.46
C PRO A 119 -0.33 -10.64 -6.92
N HIS A 120 -0.62 -11.55 -7.86
CA HIS A 120 -0.70 -11.23 -9.28
C HIS A 120 -2.07 -10.70 -9.70
N THR A 121 -3.15 -11.08 -9.01
CA THR A 121 -4.47 -10.51 -9.28
C THR A 121 -4.49 -9.02 -8.97
N ALA A 122 -4.97 -8.20 -9.91
CA ALA A 122 -5.30 -6.81 -9.63
C ALA A 122 -6.35 -6.73 -8.51
N VAL A 123 -6.30 -5.67 -7.69
CA VAL A 123 -7.36 -5.41 -6.70
C VAL A 123 -8.36 -4.45 -7.33
N PRO A 124 -9.64 -4.87 -7.51
CA PRO A 124 -10.67 -3.98 -8.01
C PRO A 124 -10.75 -2.69 -7.19
N GLY A 125 -10.80 -1.54 -7.86
CA GLY A 125 -10.95 -0.23 -7.23
C GLY A 125 -9.71 0.34 -6.54
N LEU A 126 -8.56 -0.36 -6.51
CA LEU A 126 -7.34 0.14 -5.87
C LEU A 126 -6.80 1.40 -6.54
N ASP A 127 -6.74 1.43 -7.87
CA ASP A 127 -6.29 2.61 -8.61
C ASP A 127 -7.13 3.84 -8.28
N HIS A 128 -8.45 3.66 -8.23
CA HIS A 128 -9.37 4.72 -7.85
C HIS A 128 -9.08 5.21 -6.42
N ALA A 129 -8.95 4.31 -5.45
CA ALA A 129 -8.62 4.67 -4.07
C ALA A 129 -7.31 5.45 -3.95
N VAL A 130 -6.27 5.01 -4.68
CA VAL A 130 -4.98 5.69 -4.72
C VAL A 130 -5.12 7.10 -5.29
N GLU A 131 -5.81 7.28 -6.41
CA GLU A 131 -5.99 8.62 -7.00
C GLU A 131 -6.78 9.56 -6.09
N ARG A 132 -7.82 9.07 -5.40
CA ARG A 132 -8.60 9.89 -4.46
C ARG A 132 -7.79 10.29 -3.22
N LEU A 133 -6.97 9.39 -2.69
CA LEU A 133 -6.03 9.71 -1.62
C LEU A 133 -4.95 10.71 -2.09
N ALA A 134 -4.37 10.51 -3.28
CA ALA A 134 -3.31 11.38 -3.81
C ALA A 134 -3.80 12.80 -4.10
N ALA A 135 -5.07 12.96 -4.47
CA ALA A 135 -5.70 14.27 -4.67
C ALA A 135 -5.70 15.12 -3.38
N HIS A 136 -5.70 14.49 -2.19
CA HIS A 136 -5.71 15.18 -0.92
C HIS A 136 -4.28 15.31 -0.32
N PRO A 137 -3.73 16.52 -0.11
CA PRO A 137 -2.31 16.66 0.28
C PRO A 137 -1.94 15.97 1.60
N GLY A 138 -2.90 15.81 2.52
CA GLY A 138 -2.71 15.14 3.81
C GLY A 138 -2.81 13.62 3.77
N LEU A 139 -3.08 13.03 2.59
CA LEU A 139 -3.27 11.58 2.41
C LEU A 139 -2.34 11.00 1.31
N ARG A 140 -1.47 11.82 0.70
CA ARG A 140 -0.55 11.40 -0.38
C ARG A 140 0.42 10.31 0.06
N ALA A 141 0.94 10.42 1.28
CA ALA A 141 1.84 9.42 1.86
C ALA A 141 1.16 8.03 1.91
N GLU A 142 -0.12 7.99 2.26
CA GLU A 142 -0.93 6.77 2.28
C GLU A 142 -1.26 6.25 0.86
N ALA A 143 -1.45 7.13 -0.12
CA ALA A 143 -1.59 6.74 -1.53
C ALA A 143 -0.31 6.03 -2.04
N LEU A 144 0.86 6.61 -1.76
CA LEU A 144 2.17 6.01 -2.08
C LEU A 144 2.38 4.69 -1.32
N LEU A 145 1.99 4.62 -0.05
CA LEU A 145 2.08 3.41 0.77
C LEU A 145 1.18 2.29 0.23
N LEU A 146 0.00 2.59 -0.30
CA LEU A 146 -0.84 1.60 -0.98
C LEU A 146 -0.17 1.06 -2.26
N ARG A 147 0.44 1.94 -3.06
CA ARG A 147 1.21 1.52 -4.25
C ARG A 147 2.40 0.63 -3.89
N LEU A 148 3.15 0.99 -2.86
CA LEU A 148 4.25 0.17 -2.32
C LEU A 148 3.76 -1.18 -1.83
N ALA A 149 2.64 -1.20 -1.09
CA ALA A 149 2.06 -2.43 -0.58
C ALA A 149 1.55 -3.36 -1.68
N ASP A 150 1.05 -2.81 -2.80
CA ASP A 150 0.58 -3.55 -3.97
C ASP A 150 1.72 -4.05 -4.87
N LEU A 151 2.96 -3.58 -4.71
CA LEU A 151 4.09 -4.16 -5.42
C LEU A 151 4.11 -5.68 -5.18
N PRO A 152 4.24 -6.51 -6.24
CA PRO A 152 4.02 -7.93 -6.10
C PRO A 152 5.15 -8.54 -5.25
N THR A 153 4.77 -9.47 -4.37
CA THR A 153 5.73 -10.33 -3.69
C THR A 153 6.45 -11.16 -4.74
N LEU A 154 7.78 -11.12 -4.75
CA LEU A 154 8.60 -11.94 -5.64
C LEU A 154 8.58 -13.38 -5.11
N THR A 155 7.50 -14.09 -5.40
CA THR A 155 7.34 -15.51 -5.11
C THR A 155 7.68 -16.35 -6.34
N TRP A 156 8.05 -17.61 -6.12
CA TRP A 156 8.38 -18.54 -7.19
C TRP A 156 7.14 -18.81 -8.07
N ASN A 157 7.01 -18.06 -9.16
CA ASN A 157 5.96 -18.32 -10.15
C ASN A 157 6.50 -19.16 -11.31
N ARG A 158 5.69 -20.13 -11.77
CA ARG A 158 5.98 -20.99 -12.93
C ARG A 158 5.93 -20.19 -14.24
N ASN A 159 5.15 -19.11 -14.31
CA ASN A 159 5.07 -18.23 -15.48
C ASN A 159 5.83 -16.91 -15.26
N ARG A 160 7.14 -16.94 -15.57
CA ARG A 160 8.08 -15.85 -15.28
C ARG A 160 7.82 -14.57 -16.08
N ILE A 161 7.29 -14.67 -17.30
CA ILE A 161 7.09 -13.53 -18.20
C ILE A 161 5.90 -12.68 -17.74
N LEU A 162 4.73 -13.31 -17.49
CA LEU A 162 3.56 -12.60 -16.97
C LEU A 162 3.85 -11.93 -15.61
N SER A 163 4.69 -12.55 -14.78
CA SER A 163 5.09 -11.95 -13.50
C SER A 163 5.95 -10.69 -13.67
N ALA A 164 6.76 -10.64 -14.72
CA ALA A 164 7.64 -9.51 -15.01
C ALA A 164 6.89 -8.29 -15.55
N GLU A 165 5.91 -8.50 -16.43
CA GLU A 165 5.04 -7.43 -16.94
C GLU A 165 4.21 -6.80 -15.82
N VAL A 166 3.62 -7.62 -14.93
CA VAL A 166 2.86 -7.13 -13.78
C VAL A 166 3.76 -6.37 -12.80
N PHE A 167 4.97 -6.88 -12.55
CA PHE A 167 5.96 -6.19 -11.71
C PHE A 167 6.36 -4.84 -12.30
N GLU A 168 6.69 -4.80 -13.59
CA GLU A 168 7.02 -3.57 -14.31
C GLU A 168 5.87 -2.55 -14.24
N THR A 169 4.65 -2.98 -14.53
CA THR A 169 3.46 -2.12 -14.50
C THR A 169 3.25 -1.49 -13.13
N ARG A 170 3.39 -2.28 -12.05
CA ARG A 170 3.16 -1.78 -10.68
C ARG A 170 4.29 -0.90 -10.16
N VAL A 171 5.55 -1.21 -10.49
CA VAL A 171 6.69 -0.33 -10.17
C VAL A 171 6.54 0.99 -10.91
N ARG A 172 6.12 0.97 -12.18
CA ARG A 172 5.85 2.18 -12.95
C ARG A 172 4.68 2.99 -12.37
N ALA A 173 3.57 2.34 -11.99
CA ALA A 173 2.44 3.01 -11.36
C ALA A 173 2.81 3.69 -10.02
N TRP A 174 3.73 3.09 -9.25
CA TRP A 174 4.32 3.77 -8.09
C TRP A 174 5.17 4.97 -8.51
N ALA A 175 6.06 4.81 -9.51
CA ALA A 175 6.96 5.86 -9.98
C ALA A 175 6.19 7.06 -10.55
N ASP A 176 5.12 6.83 -11.31
CA ASP A 176 4.24 7.88 -11.84
C ASP A 176 3.57 8.68 -10.71
N LEU A 177 3.16 8.01 -9.62
CA LEU A 177 2.62 8.70 -8.45
C LEU A 177 3.69 9.46 -7.67
N ALA A 178 4.87 8.85 -7.48
CA ALA A 178 6.00 9.44 -6.78
C ALA A 178 6.54 10.69 -7.51
N ALA A 179 6.60 10.66 -8.84
CA ALA A 179 7.01 11.77 -9.68
C ALA A 179 6.09 13.00 -9.53
N ARG A 180 4.79 12.80 -9.26
CA ARG A 180 3.85 13.90 -8.99
C ARG A 180 4.09 14.56 -7.62
N HIS A 181 4.76 13.87 -6.69
CA HIS A 181 4.90 14.25 -5.30
C HIS A 181 6.31 14.01 -4.72
N PRO A 182 7.37 14.61 -5.29
CA PRO A 182 8.75 14.32 -4.93
C PRO A 182 9.14 14.73 -3.49
N GLY A 183 8.34 15.56 -2.82
CA GLY A 183 8.56 15.98 -1.43
C GLY A 183 8.12 14.95 -0.39
N ASP A 184 7.39 13.91 -0.78
CA ASP A 184 6.92 12.87 0.14
C ASP A 184 8.01 11.82 0.37
N ARG A 185 8.29 11.47 1.64
CA ARG A 185 9.30 10.46 1.97
C ARG A 185 9.05 9.11 1.29
N SER A 186 7.79 8.73 1.10
CA SER A 186 7.39 7.48 0.43
C SER A 186 7.58 7.51 -1.09
N ALA A 187 7.91 8.67 -1.68
CA ALA A 187 8.25 8.81 -3.09
C ALA A 187 9.73 8.48 -3.38
N ALA A 188 10.56 8.33 -2.34
CA ALA A 188 11.96 7.98 -2.49
C ALA A 188 12.15 6.54 -3.03
N PRO A 189 13.04 6.30 -4.01
CA PRO A 189 13.35 4.96 -4.54
C PRO A 189 13.70 3.94 -3.45
N GLU A 190 14.38 4.37 -2.38
CA GLU A 190 14.76 3.53 -1.26
C GLU A 190 13.55 2.97 -0.52
N ALA A 191 12.43 3.69 -0.48
CA ALA A 191 11.19 3.20 0.11
C ALA A 191 10.61 2.02 -0.70
N ALA A 192 10.64 2.11 -2.03
CA ALA A 192 10.24 1.01 -2.91
C ALA A 192 11.16 -0.21 -2.76
N VAL A 193 12.47 0.02 -2.75
CA VAL A 193 13.46 -1.05 -2.57
C VAL A 193 13.27 -1.73 -1.21
N ALA A 194 13.05 -0.95 -0.15
CA ALA A 194 12.83 -1.44 1.21
C ALA A 194 11.53 -2.22 1.38
N ASP A 195 10.47 -1.97 0.60
CA ASP A 195 9.25 -2.80 0.63
C ASP A 195 9.41 -4.08 -0.24
N LEU A 196 10.27 -4.06 -1.25
CA LEU A 196 10.51 -5.20 -2.15
C LEU A 196 11.46 -6.26 -1.58
N THR A 197 12.36 -5.91 -0.64
CA THR A 197 13.47 -6.80 -0.21
C THR A 197 13.28 -7.59 1.09
N PRO A 198 12.65 -7.09 2.17
CA PRO A 198 12.38 -7.87 3.37
C PRO A 198 11.18 -8.79 3.15
N GLY A 199 11.40 -10.11 3.22
CA GLY A 199 10.33 -11.13 3.25
C GLY A 199 9.64 -11.42 1.91
N ARG A 200 9.87 -10.63 0.86
CA ARG A 200 9.20 -10.79 -0.45
C ARG A 200 10.04 -11.43 -1.54
N ILE A 201 11.35 -11.55 -1.36
CA ILE A 201 12.19 -12.52 -2.09
C ILE A 201 12.27 -13.74 -1.17
N VAL A 202 11.25 -14.60 -1.21
CA VAL A 202 11.25 -15.84 -0.42
C VAL A 202 12.52 -16.63 -0.78
N HIS A 203 13.14 -17.27 0.23
CA HIS A 203 14.35 -18.13 0.21
C HIS A 203 14.36 -19.26 -0.86
N GLY A 204 14.15 -18.93 -2.13
CA GLY A 204 13.90 -19.86 -3.22
C GLY A 204 13.63 -19.19 -4.58
N VAL A 205 13.42 -17.87 -4.64
CA VAL A 205 13.52 -17.14 -5.91
C VAL A 205 14.99 -17.08 -6.31
N GLY A 206 15.39 -18.03 -7.13
CA GLY A 206 16.76 -18.08 -7.62
C GLY A 206 17.14 -16.79 -8.37
N PRO A 207 18.44 -16.42 -8.39
CA PRO A 207 18.95 -15.17 -8.97
C PRO A 207 18.49 -14.93 -10.42
N ARG A 208 18.19 -16.01 -11.16
CA ARG A 208 17.65 -15.95 -12.53
C ARG A 208 16.27 -15.31 -12.66
N HIS A 209 15.40 -15.40 -11.64
CA HIS A 209 14.06 -14.81 -11.73
C HIS A 209 14.12 -13.29 -11.53
N LEU A 210 14.84 -12.80 -10.53
CA LEU A 210 15.04 -11.36 -10.37
C LEU A 210 15.78 -10.75 -11.58
N ALA A 211 16.75 -11.47 -12.16
CA ALA A 211 17.38 -11.03 -13.39
C ALA A 211 16.37 -10.79 -14.55
N VAL A 212 15.32 -11.62 -14.66
CA VAL A 212 14.24 -11.40 -15.63
C VAL A 212 13.45 -10.15 -15.28
N LEU A 213 13.03 -10.00 -14.02
CA LEU A 213 12.27 -8.82 -13.56
C LEU A 213 13.04 -7.51 -13.79
N LEU A 214 14.34 -7.50 -13.46
CA LEU A 214 15.21 -6.36 -13.70
C LEU A 214 15.29 -6.04 -15.20
N ARG A 215 15.49 -7.02 -16.09
CA ARG A 215 15.50 -6.74 -17.54
C ARG A 215 14.22 -6.04 -18.01
N HIS A 216 13.08 -6.43 -17.47
CA HIS A 216 11.79 -5.80 -17.77
C HIS A 216 11.70 -4.37 -17.23
N LEU A 217 12.23 -4.07 -16.04
CA LEU A 217 12.33 -2.69 -15.56
C LEU A 217 13.34 -1.83 -16.35
N LEU A 218 14.47 -2.41 -16.72
CA LEU A 218 15.61 -1.71 -17.31
C LEU A 218 15.37 -1.32 -18.77
N ALA A 219 14.72 -2.19 -19.54
CA ALA A 219 14.43 -1.98 -20.96
C ALA A 219 13.62 -0.70 -21.29
N PRO A 220 12.56 -0.35 -20.54
CA PRO A 220 11.88 0.93 -20.67
C PRO A 220 12.64 2.07 -19.98
N ALA A 221 13.18 1.88 -18.77
CA ALA A 221 13.84 2.94 -18.00
C ALA A 221 15.07 3.55 -18.70
N ARG A 222 15.78 2.78 -19.54
CA ARG A 222 16.92 3.30 -20.33
C ARG A 222 16.52 4.27 -21.46
N ARG A 223 15.25 4.34 -21.82
CA ARG A 223 14.73 5.18 -22.92
C ARG A 223 13.75 6.26 -22.45
N ASP A 224 13.24 6.12 -21.24
CA ASP A 224 12.22 6.98 -20.68
C ASP A 224 12.85 8.22 -20.05
N ASP A 225 12.68 9.36 -20.70
CA ASP A 225 13.20 10.66 -20.27
C ASP A 225 12.32 11.36 -19.21
N SER A 226 11.22 10.72 -18.78
CA SER A 226 10.38 11.22 -17.71
C SER A 226 10.97 10.99 -16.31
N GLU A 227 10.45 11.74 -15.35
CA GLU A 227 10.76 11.56 -13.91
C GLU A 227 10.38 10.16 -13.41
N ALA A 228 9.32 9.55 -13.95
CA ALA A 228 8.96 8.17 -13.64
C ALA A 228 10.04 7.21 -14.15
N GLY A 229 10.52 7.40 -15.39
CA GLY A 229 11.64 6.66 -15.96
C GLY A 229 12.91 6.73 -15.10
N ARG A 230 13.22 7.92 -14.59
CA ARG A 230 14.30 8.15 -13.62
C ARG A 230 14.12 7.31 -12.35
N LEU A 231 12.95 7.40 -11.70
CA LEU A 231 12.67 6.67 -10.46
C LEU A 231 12.70 5.15 -10.65
N VAL A 232 12.13 4.63 -11.75
CA VAL A 232 12.21 3.20 -12.10
C VAL A 232 13.66 2.77 -12.28
N GLY A 233 14.48 3.59 -12.95
CA GLY A 233 15.92 3.34 -13.12
C GLY A 233 16.64 3.22 -11.77
N LEU A 234 16.42 4.16 -10.85
CA LEU A 234 17.01 4.13 -9.51
C LEU A 234 16.58 2.91 -8.70
N VAL A 235 15.29 2.53 -8.75
CA VAL A 235 14.80 1.29 -8.10
C VAL A 235 15.49 0.06 -8.69
N ALA A 236 15.63 -0.02 -10.01
CA ALA A 236 16.28 -1.15 -10.66
C ALA A 236 17.76 -1.28 -10.29
N VAL A 237 18.52 -0.18 -10.23
CA VAL A 237 19.91 -0.18 -9.78
C VAL A 237 20.01 -0.67 -8.34
N ALA A 238 19.22 -0.12 -7.43
CA ALA A 238 19.27 -0.45 -6.01
C ALA A 238 18.88 -1.91 -5.73
N LEU A 239 17.90 -2.45 -6.46
CA LEU A 239 17.55 -3.88 -6.40
C LEU A 239 18.71 -4.77 -6.88
N ALA A 240 19.34 -4.42 -7.99
CA ALA A 240 20.46 -5.16 -8.55
C ALA A 240 21.70 -5.09 -7.64
N GLU A 241 22.00 -3.93 -7.06
CA GLU A 241 23.11 -3.75 -6.13
C GLU A 241 22.90 -4.58 -4.85
N ARG A 242 21.68 -4.58 -4.31
CA ARG A 242 21.37 -5.34 -3.09
C ARG A 242 21.51 -6.85 -3.30
N GLU A 243 20.97 -7.40 -4.39
CA GLU A 243 21.16 -8.83 -4.68
C GLU A 243 22.57 -9.16 -5.18
N GLY A 244 23.23 -8.24 -5.89
CA GLY A 244 24.63 -8.35 -6.27
C GLY A 244 25.51 -8.54 -5.04
N ARG A 245 25.42 -7.65 -4.05
CA ARG A 245 26.13 -7.78 -2.77
C ARG A 245 25.79 -9.06 -2.02
N ARG A 246 24.52 -9.51 -2.06
CA ARG A 246 24.08 -10.76 -1.40
C ARG A 246 24.66 -12.02 -2.06
N GLN A 247 25.06 -11.93 -3.33
CA GLN A 247 25.57 -13.04 -4.14
C GLN A 247 27.05 -12.83 -4.53
N ASP A 248 27.77 -11.97 -3.82
CA ASP A 248 29.17 -11.61 -4.12
C ASP A 248 29.41 -11.26 -5.60
N TRP A 249 28.45 -10.56 -6.19
CA TRP A 249 28.45 -10.11 -7.58
C TRP A 249 28.60 -11.22 -8.64
N ALA A 250 28.30 -12.48 -8.29
CA ALA A 250 28.19 -13.54 -9.28
C ALA A 250 27.19 -13.14 -10.40
N ASP A 251 27.49 -13.50 -11.66
CA ASP A 251 26.63 -13.21 -12.82
C ASP A 251 25.14 -13.44 -12.47
N PRO A 252 24.21 -12.54 -12.83
CA PRO A 252 24.29 -11.61 -13.97
C PRO A 252 24.29 -10.11 -13.62
N TRP A 253 24.48 -9.71 -12.37
CA TRP A 253 24.09 -8.38 -11.87
C TRP A 253 24.80 -7.20 -12.52
N ALA A 254 26.14 -7.23 -12.58
CA ALA A 254 26.93 -6.14 -13.18
C ALA A 254 26.56 -5.90 -14.65
N ARG A 255 26.34 -6.98 -15.42
CA ARG A 255 25.90 -6.89 -16.82
C ARG A 255 24.50 -6.30 -16.97
N LEU A 256 23.58 -6.63 -16.06
CA LEU A 256 22.22 -6.09 -16.11
C LEU A 256 22.21 -4.57 -15.94
N ILE A 257 22.94 -4.04 -14.96
CA ILE A 257 22.94 -2.59 -14.70
C ILE A 257 23.86 -1.82 -15.64
N ALA A 258 24.85 -2.45 -16.28
CA ALA A 258 25.66 -1.80 -17.31
C ALA A 258 24.81 -1.23 -18.47
N ASP A 259 23.68 -1.87 -18.79
CA ASP A 259 22.74 -1.39 -19.80
C ASP A 259 22.09 -0.03 -19.45
N LEU A 260 22.08 0.37 -18.17
CA LEU A 260 21.65 1.71 -17.74
C LEU A 260 22.68 2.80 -17.98
N GLY A 261 23.89 2.47 -18.43
CA GLY A 261 24.86 3.47 -18.90
C GLY A 261 24.31 4.31 -20.05
N ALA A 262 23.28 3.83 -20.76
CA ALA A 262 22.56 4.55 -21.80
C ALA A 262 21.31 5.32 -21.31
N SER A 263 20.99 5.31 -20.00
CA SER A 263 19.84 6.06 -19.47
C SER A 263 19.97 7.55 -19.77
N PRO A 264 18.85 8.26 -20.06
CA PRO A 264 18.89 9.72 -20.24
C PRO A 264 19.24 10.47 -18.95
N HIS A 265 19.04 9.85 -17.79
CA HIS A 265 19.22 10.46 -16.47
C HIS A 265 20.63 10.23 -15.92
N GLU A 266 21.33 11.32 -15.59
CA GLU A 266 22.73 11.26 -15.13
C GLU A 266 22.89 10.51 -13.81
N ASP A 267 22.01 10.75 -12.84
CA ASP A 267 22.05 10.09 -11.54
C ASP A 267 21.84 8.56 -11.66
N VAL A 268 20.96 8.11 -12.56
CA VAL A 268 20.79 6.69 -12.90
C VAL A 268 22.07 6.13 -13.51
N ARG A 269 22.68 6.82 -14.48
CA ARG A 269 23.96 6.39 -15.10
C ARG A 269 25.08 6.28 -14.06
N VAL A 270 25.21 7.28 -13.18
CA VAL A 270 26.22 7.31 -12.11
C VAL A 270 25.99 6.20 -11.10
N ALA A 271 24.74 5.97 -10.68
CA ALA A 271 24.40 4.89 -9.77
C ALA A 271 24.73 3.51 -10.38
N ALA A 272 24.36 3.31 -11.66
CA ALA A 272 24.67 2.08 -12.38
C ALA A 272 26.19 1.84 -12.52
N TRP A 273 26.96 2.88 -12.87
CA TRP A 273 28.42 2.79 -12.98
C TRP A 273 29.08 2.44 -11.64
N ARG A 274 28.66 3.09 -10.55
CA ARG A 274 29.16 2.80 -9.19
C ARG A 274 28.88 1.36 -8.80
N ALA A 275 27.64 0.90 -9.00
CA ALA A 275 27.24 -0.45 -8.67
C ALA A 275 27.97 -1.50 -9.54
N ALA A 276 28.19 -1.24 -10.84
CA ALA A 276 28.90 -2.17 -11.73
C ALA A 276 30.42 -2.25 -11.49
N SER A 277 31.00 -1.33 -10.71
CA SER A 277 32.43 -1.27 -10.43
C SER A 277 32.83 -1.90 -9.08
N LEU A 278 31.86 -2.46 -8.35
CA LEU A 278 32.03 -3.20 -7.10
C LEU A 278 32.31 -4.68 -7.35
#